data_AF-A0A958JSQ8-F1
#
_entry.id   AF-A0A958JSQ8-F1
#
_cell.length_a   1.000
_cell.length_b   1.000
_cell.length_c   1.000
_cell.angle_alpha   90.00
_cell.angle_beta   90.00
_cell.angle_gamma   90.00
#
_symmetry.space_group_name_H-M   'P 1'
#
loop_
_entity.id
_entity.type
_entity.pdbx_description
1 polymer ?
#
loop_
_entity_poly.entity_id
_entity_poly.type
_entity_poly.pdbx_seq_one_letter_code
_entity_poly.pdbx_strand_id
1 'polypeptide(L)'
;MKFEEFVKKTSLTKEELLQHAYGQLLEDPPEDFVRLPAPPMLMLDRVTEIDRQGPRGRIVAEKDIHIDDWFFSCHFVGDPVQPGCLGVDAIWQMIGLYLGLCGPAPSGRALGCKEVDFFGQIRPYNQIIRYEVDIRRYTVMKARGVAMAIGTGKVFVDNEHIYTVHDAKVGGFQDIAYRDYPRRSERAIGGIMEKE
;
A
#
# COMPACT_ATOMS: atom_id res chain seq x y z
N MET A 1 -7.84 -13.37 -12.85
CA MET A 1 -7.86 -12.38 -13.95
C MET A 1 -6.49 -12.32 -14.59
N LYS A 2 -6.41 -11.91 -15.85
CA LYS A 2 -5.11 -11.73 -16.53
C LYS A 2 -4.42 -10.44 -16.10
N PHE A 3 -3.09 -10.41 -16.15
CA PHE A 3 -2.33 -9.21 -15.81
C PHE A 3 -2.69 -8.00 -16.69
N GLU A 4 -2.99 -8.22 -17.98
CA GLU A 4 -3.43 -7.16 -18.89
C GLU A 4 -4.80 -6.55 -18.52
N GLU A 5 -5.65 -7.30 -17.82
CA GLU A 5 -6.94 -6.82 -17.32
C GLU A 5 -6.74 -6.02 -16.04
N PHE A 6 -5.85 -6.49 -15.17
CA PHE A 6 -5.50 -5.83 -13.92
C PHE A 6 -4.98 -4.40 -14.14
N VAL A 7 -4.07 -4.20 -15.10
CA VAL A 7 -3.54 -2.85 -15.39
C VAL A 7 -4.58 -1.88 -15.98
N LYS A 8 -5.73 -2.39 -16.47
CA LYS A 8 -6.85 -1.57 -16.97
C LYS A 8 -7.88 -1.24 -15.90
N LYS A 9 -7.80 -1.85 -14.70
CA LYS A 9 -8.73 -1.58 -13.60
C LYS A 9 -8.69 -0.12 -13.18
N THR A 10 -9.87 0.45 -12.96
CA THR A 10 -10.07 1.81 -12.41
C THR A 10 -10.56 1.78 -10.96
N SER A 11 -10.88 0.59 -10.44
CA SER A 11 -11.31 0.33 -9.07
C SER A 11 -11.00 -1.13 -8.71
N LEU A 12 -10.92 -1.44 -7.41
CA LEU A 12 -10.73 -2.80 -6.89
C LEU A 12 -11.63 -3.02 -5.67
N THR A 13 -12.29 -4.17 -5.63
CA THR A 13 -13.15 -4.61 -4.52
C THR A 13 -12.33 -5.22 -3.38
N LYS A 14 -12.97 -5.41 -2.21
CA LYS A 14 -12.35 -6.08 -1.04
C LYS A 14 -11.81 -7.46 -1.37
N GLU A 15 -12.57 -8.24 -2.11
CA GLU A 15 -12.18 -9.58 -2.53
C GLU A 15 -10.93 -9.54 -3.42
N GLU A 16 -10.88 -8.61 -4.38
CA GLU A 16 -9.72 -8.46 -5.26
C GLU A 16 -8.48 -8.01 -4.50
N LEU A 17 -8.61 -7.10 -3.51
CA LEU A 17 -7.50 -6.68 -2.67
C LEU A 17 -6.97 -7.82 -1.78
N LEU A 18 -7.85 -8.64 -1.23
CA LEU A 18 -7.47 -9.83 -0.48
C LEU A 18 -6.75 -10.84 -1.39
N GLN A 19 -7.30 -11.14 -2.56
CA GLN A 19 -6.65 -12.01 -3.54
C GLN A 19 -5.29 -11.44 -3.98
N HIS A 20 -5.15 -10.12 -4.12
CA HIS A 20 -3.88 -9.47 -4.44
C HIS A 20 -2.86 -9.66 -3.31
N ALA A 21 -3.27 -9.48 -2.06
CA ALA A 21 -2.41 -9.69 -0.89
C ALA A 21 -1.88 -11.13 -0.79
N TYR A 22 -2.75 -12.12 -1.03
CA TYR A 22 -2.36 -13.54 -1.05
C TYR A 22 -1.68 -13.98 -2.36
N GLY A 23 -1.58 -13.11 -3.36
CA GLY A 23 -0.95 -13.42 -4.65
C GLY A 23 -1.76 -14.38 -5.52
N GLN A 24 -3.09 -14.33 -5.41
CA GLN A 24 -4.05 -15.19 -6.10
C GLN A 24 -4.91 -14.44 -7.13
N LEU A 25 -4.83 -13.10 -7.17
CA LEU A 25 -5.65 -12.29 -8.08
C LEU A 25 -5.34 -12.55 -9.57
N LEU A 26 -4.05 -12.75 -9.86
CA LEU A 26 -3.53 -12.87 -11.23
C LEU A 26 -3.25 -14.34 -11.57
N GLU A 27 -3.70 -14.76 -12.74
CA GLU A 27 -3.40 -16.10 -13.28
C GLU A 27 -1.98 -16.19 -13.85
N ASP A 28 -1.47 -15.06 -14.33
CA ASP A 28 -0.19 -14.89 -15.01
C ASP A 28 0.60 -13.72 -14.40
N PRO A 29 0.89 -13.75 -13.08
CA PRO A 29 1.59 -12.67 -12.42
C PRO A 29 3.01 -12.50 -13.01
N PRO A 30 3.47 -11.26 -13.22
CA PRO A 30 4.88 -11.00 -13.49
C PRO A 30 5.79 -11.60 -12.42
N GLU A 31 7.03 -11.88 -12.77
CA GLU A 31 8.02 -12.35 -11.79
C GLU A 31 8.19 -11.33 -10.66
N ASP A 32 8.26 -11.85 -9.45
CA ASP A 32 8.41 -11.08 -8.22
C ASP A 32 7.39 -9.97 -7.97
N PHE A 33 6.21 -10.09 -8.58
CA PHE A 33 5.18 -9.06 -8.55
C PHE A 33 4.87 -8.54 -7.14
N VAL A 34 4.72 -7.23 -7.04
CA VAL A 34 4.32 -6.51 -5.84
C VAL A 34 3.04 -7.10 -5.24
N ARG A 35 2.97 -7.18 -3.92
CA ARG A 35 1.78 -7.63 -3.17
C ARG A 35 1.44 -6.62 -2.09
N LEU A 36 0.15 -6.53 -1.80
CA LEU A 36 -0.33 -5.86 -0.60
C LEU A 36 -0.01 -6.75 0.62
N PRO A 37 0.12 -6.18 1.82
CA PRO A 37 0.07 -6.97 3.04
C PRO A 37 -1.26 -7.72 3.15
N ALA A 38 -1.25 -8.91 3.76
CA ALA A 38 -2.47 -9.60 4.14
C ALA A 38 -3.00 -9.06 5.49
N PRO A 39 -4.29 -9.28 5.82
CA PRO A 39 -4.79 -9.04 7.17
C PRO A 39 -3.92 -9.74 8.23
N PRO A 40 -3.71 -9.11 9.40
CA PRO A 40 -4.36 -7.88 9.88
C PRO A 40 -3.68 -6.56 9.44
N MET A 41 -2.64 -6.62 8.60
CA MET A 41 -1.89 -5.43 8.14
C MET A 41 -2.48 -4.75 6.91
N LEU A 42 -3.38 -5.41 6.17
CA LEU A 42 -4.09 -4.78 5.04
C LEU A 42 -4.98 -3.64 5.54
N MET A 43 -4.66 -2.39 5.15
CA MET A 43 -5.37 -1.19 5.61
C MET A 43 -6.37 -0.64 4.60
N LEU A 44 -6.77 -1.45 3.61
CA LEU A 44 -7.67 -1.07 2.53
C LEU A 44 -8.78 -2.11 2.40
N ASP A 45 -10.03 -1.68 2.29
CA ASP A 45 -11.16 -2.54 1.91
C ASP A 45 -11.54 -2.40 0.45
N ARG A 46 -11.28 -1.25 -0.18
CA ARG A 46 -11.58 -1.03 -1.60
C ARG A 46 -10.74 0.10 -2.17
N VAL A 47 -10.49 0.04 -3.48
CA VAL A 47 -9.96 1.16 -4.26
C VAL A 47 -11.09 1.67 -5.13
N THR A 48 -11.46 2.93 -4.97
CA THR A 48 -12.62 3.55 -5.63
C THR A 48 -12.25 4.32 -6.88
N GLU A 49 -10.99 4.79 -6.97
CA GLU A 49 -10.50 5.55 -8.11
C GLU A 49 -9.04 5.17 -8.39
N ILE A 50 -8.72 4.91 -9.67
CA ILE A 50 -7.37 4.77 -10.18
C ILE A 50 -7.27 5.58 -11.46
N ASP A 51 -6.50 6.65 -11.41
CA ASP A 51 -6.21 7.51 -12.55
C ASP A 51 -4.71 7.49 -12.87
N ARG A 52 -4.40 7.37 -14.16
CA ARG A 52 -3.03 7.18 -14.69
C ARG A 52 -2.78 8.25 -15.75
N GLN A 53 -1.96 9.24 -15.43
CA GLN A 53 -1.61 10.36 -16.31
C GLN A 53 -0.10 10.35 -16.60
N GLY A 54 0.37 9.28 -17.25
CA GLY A 54 1.78 9.07 -17.55
C GLY A 54 2.63 8.97 -16.27
N PRO A 55 3.59 9.89 -16.03
CA PRO A 55 4.40 9.87 -14.81
C PRO A 55 3.64 10.38 -13.58
N ARG A 56 2.38 10.82 -13.72
CA ARG A 56 1.51 11.29 -12.63
C ARG A 56 0.24 10.45 -12.58
N GLY A 57 -0.57 10.66 -11.56
CA GLY A 57 -1.86 10.00 -11.42
C GLY A 57 -2.45 10.21 -10.03
N ARG A 58 -3.53 9.48 -9.75
CA ARG A 58 -4.24 9.54 -8.49
C ARG A 58 -4.79 8.17 -8.13
N ILE A 59 -4.81 7.84 -6.85
CA ILE A 59 -5.46 6.63 -6.35
C ILE A 59 -6.23 6.96 -5.06
N VAL A 60 -7.49 6.54 -4.99
CA VAL A 60 -8.38 6.75 -3.85
C VAL A 60 -8.85 5.39 -3.35
N ALA A 61 -8.79 5.19 -2.04
CA ALA A 61 -9.17 3.95 -1.39
C ALA A 61 -9.92 4.22 -0.09
N GLU A 62 -10.63 3.22 0.39
CA GLU A 62 -11.41 3.30 1.62
C GLU A 62 -11.18 2.06 2.49
N LYS A 63 -11.35 2.24 3.80
CA LYS A 63 -11.46 1.17 4.79
C LYS A 63 -12.65 1.46 5.70
N ASP A 64 -13.51 0.48 5.88
CA ASP A 64 -14.57 0.55 6.88
C ASP A 64 -13.95 0.39 8.27
N ILE A 65 -14.51 1.11 9.23
CA ILE A 65 -14.10 1.05 10.62
C ILE A 65 -15.11 0.18 11.36
N HIS A 66 -14.59 -0.78 12.12
CA HIS A 66 -15.41 -1.60 13.00
C HIS A 66 -14.95 -1.43 14.44
N ILE A 67 -15.91 -1.45 15.37
CA ILE A 67 -15.64 -1.26 16.81
C ILE A 67 -14.68 -2.31 17.37
N ASP A 68 -14.59 -3.47 16.71
CA ASP A 68 -13.76 -4.63 17.04
C ASP A 68 -12.51 -4.76 16.14
N ASP A 69 -12.17 -3.74 15.33
CA ASP A 69 -10.89 -3.71 14.62
C ASP A 69 -9.74 -3.93 15.62
N TRP A 70 -8.86 -4.89 15.31
CA TRP A 70 -7.92 -5.50 16.26
C TRP A 70 -7.10 -4.49 17.06
N PHE A 71 -6.70 -3.38 16.43
CA PHE A 71 -5.86 -2.36 17.03
C PHE A 71 -6.56 -1.56 18.13
N PHE A 72 -7.89 -1.43 18.13
CA PHE A 72 -8.60 -0.69 19.19
C PHE A 72 -8.51 -1.40 20.54
N SER A 73 -8.36 -2.74 20.55
CA SER A 73 -8.24 -3.52 21.78
C SER A 73 -6.88 -3.36 22.48
N CYS A 74 -5.84 -2.93 21.74
CA CYS A 74 -4.46 -2.87 22.24
C CYS A 74 -3.83 -1.47 22.14
N HIS A 75 -4.48 -0.51 21.48
CA HIS A 75 -3.97 0.84 21.28
C HIS A 75 -5.07 1.89 21.52
N PHE A 76 -5.25 2.40 22.73
CA PHE A 76 -4.70 1.93 24.01
C PHE A 76 -5.82 1.35 24.87
N VAL A 77 -5.45 0.53 25.85
CA VAL A 77 -6.42 0.05 26.84
C VAL A 77 -7.00 1.26 27.60
N GLY A 78 -8.31 1.47 27.49
CA GLY A 78 -9.02 2.61 28.10
C GLY A 78 -9.05 3.88 27.26
N ASP A 79 -8.33 3.94 26.14
CA ASP A 79 -8.31 5.07 25.20
C ASP A 79 -8.13 4.56 23.75
N PRO A 80 -9.13 3.87 23.18
CA PRO A 80 -8.99 3.19 21.90
C PRO A 80 -8.90 4.18 20.74
N VAL A 81 -7.82 4.11 19.97
CA VAL A 81 -7.52 4.98 18.83
C VAL A 81 -6.69 4.21 17.80
N GLN A 82 -7.01 4.31 16.52
CA GLN A 82 -6.19 3.66 15.50
C GLN A 82 -4.76 4.22 15.56
N PRO A 83 -3.72 3.37 15.57
CA PRO A 83 -2.34 3.84 15.44
C PRO A 83 -2.17 4.64 14.14
N GLY A 84 -1.73 5.90 14.24
CA GLY A 84 -1.53 6.77 13.07
C GLY A 84 -0.56 6.18 12.04
N CYS A 85 0.41 5.37 12.49
CA CYS A 85 1.34 4.66 11.62
C CYS A 85 0.67 3.68 10.64
N LEU A 86 -0.48 3.07 11.00
CA LEU A 86 -1.24 2.22 10.07
C LEU A 86 -1.88 3.05 8.95
N GLY A 87 -2.30 4.28 9.25
CA GLY A 87 -2.77 5.23 8.24
C GLY A 87 -1.65 5.66 7.28
N VAL A 88 -0.43 5.85 7.79
CA VAL A 88 0.75 6.12 6.96
C VAL A 88 1.11 4.90 6.11
N ASP A 89 1.06 3.69 6.67
CA ASP A 89 1.32 2.46 5.93
C ASP A 89 0.32 2.25 4.79
N ALA A 90 -0.97 2.58 5.00
CA ALA A 90 -1.98 2.55 3.93
C ALA A 90 -1.57 3.39 2.71
N ILE A 91 -0.96 4.57 2.92
CA ILE A 91 -0.42 5.40 1.82
C ILE A 91 0.68 4.66 1.05
N TRP A 92 1.63 4.01 1.75
CA TRP A 92 2.65 3.20 1.08
C TRP A 92 2.06 1.96 0.39
N GLN A 93 1.07 1.30 0.98
CA GLN A 93 0.34 0.19 0.36
C GLN A 93 -0.29 0.63 -0.96
N MET A 94 -0.96 1.79 -0.99
CA MET A 94 -1.58 2.36 -2.20
C MET A 94 -0.54 2.73 -3.26
N ILE A 95 0.59 3.33 -2.89
CA ILE A 95 1.67 3.65 -3.84
C ILE A 95 2.27 2.35 -4.40
N GLY A 96 2.51 1.34 -3.57
CA GLY A 96 3.00 0.02 -4.01
C GLY A 96 2.03 -0.67 -4.96
N LEU A 97 0.73 -0.67 -4.65
CA LEU A 97 -0.32 -1.15 -5.55
C LEU A 97 -0.34 -0.38 -6.86
N TYR A 98 -0.19 0.95 -6.81
CA TYR A 98 -0.12 1.81 -8.01
C TYR A 98 1.06 1.44 -8.93
N LEU A 99 2.20 0.99 -8.38
CA LEU A 99 3.30 0.48 -9.20
C LEU A 99 2.85 -0.71 -10.06
N GLY A 100 2.19 -1.69 -9.46
CA GLY A 100 1.68 -2.87 -10.15
C GLY A 100 0.56 -2.54 -11.14
N LEU A 101 -0.28 -1.56 -10.81
CA LEU A 101 -1.35 -1.06 -11.68
C LEU A 101 -0.83 -0.29 -12.90
N CYS A 102 0.40 0.21 -12.85
CA CYS A 102 1.06 0.90 -13.98
C CYS A 102 1.89 -0.04 -14.87
N GLY A 103 2.19 -1.25 -14.41
CA GLY A 103 3.01 -2.20 -15.17
C GLY A 103 3.65 -3.28 -14.30
N PRO A 104 4.51 -4.14 -14.88
CA PRO A 104 5.17 -5.20 -14.14
C PRO A 104 6.11 -4.56 -13.11
N ALA A 105 5.70 -4.59 -11.85
CA ALA A 105 6.43 -4.03 -10.73
C ALA A 105 6.90 -5.16 -9.81
N PRO A 106 8.21 -5.26 -9.54
CA PRO A 106 8.76 -6.24 -8.59
C PRO A 106 8.35 -5.94 -7.14
N SER A 107 8.93 -6.68 -6.21
CA SER A 107 8.53 -6.66 -4.80
C SER A 107 8.69 -5.27 -4.16
N GLY A 108 7.58 -4.74 -3.64
CA GLY A 108 7.51 -3.38 -3.11
C GLY A 108 8.17 -3.22 -1.73
N ARG A 109 8.85 -2.09 -1.52
CA ARG A 109 9.37 -1.63 -0.22
C ARG A 109 9.12 -0.13 -0.08
N ALA A 110 8.57 0.27 1.07
CA ALA A 110 8.52 1.68 1.45
C ALA A 110 9.95 2.22 1.61
N LEU A 111 10.21 3.39 1.03
CA LEU A 111 11.51 4.08 1.08
C LEU A 111 11.46 5.32 1.99
N GLY A 112 10.38 5.45 2.76
CA GLY A 112 10.11 6.57 3.66
C GLY A 112 9.21 7.64 3.04
N CYS A 113 9.18 8.78 3.71
CA CYS A 113 8.47 10.00 3.31
C CYS A 113 9.30 11.20 3.79
N LYS A 114 8.93 12.41 3.38
CA LYS A 114 9.60 13.63 3.83
C LYS A 114 9.09 14.08 5.19
N GLU A 115 7.77 14.08 5.37
CA GLU A 115 7.09 14.67 6.52
C GLU A 115 5.73 13.99 6.71
N VAL A 116 5.30 13.89 7.97
CA VAL A 116 3.99 13.35 8.35
C VAL A 116 3.36 14.29 9.37
N ASP A 117 2.18 14.80 9.02
CA ASP A 117 1.36 15.62 9.90
C ASP A 117 0.19 14.78 10.44
N PHE A 118 0.05 14.72 11.76
CA PHE A 118 -1.11 14.17 12.44
C PHE A 118 -1.83 15.29 13.18
N PHE A 119 -3.05 15.62 12.77
CA PHE A 119 -3.86 16.68 13.38
C PHE A 119 -5.30 16.25 13.64
N GLY A 120 -5.54 14.93 13.64
CA GLY A 120 -6.79 14.31 14.04
C GLY A 120 -6.58 12.85 14.43
N GLN A 121 -7.67 12.12 14.64
CA GLN A 121 -7.64 10.76 15.17
C GLN A 121 -8.81 9.93 14.63
N ILE A 122 -8.68 8.60 14.69
CA ILE A 122 -9.71 7.65 14.27
C ILE A 122 -10.10 6.84 15.49
N ARG A 123 -11.40 6.84 15.83
CA ARG A 123 -11.98 6.23 17.02
C ARG A 123 -12.99 5.13 16.63
N PRO A 124 -13.35 4.21 17.56
CA PRO A 124 -14.15 3.02 17.23
C PRO A 124 -15.55 3.28 16.65
N TYR A 125 -16.11 4.48 16.84
CA TYR A 125 -17.43 4.85 16.33
C TYR A 125 -17.39 5.68 15.04
N ASN A 126 -16.20 6.02 14.54
CA ASN A 126 -16.08 6.50 13.17
C ASN A 126 -16.50 5.39 12.21
N GLN A 127 -16.93 5.73 11.01
CA GLN A 127 -17.52 4.77 10.07
C GLN A 127 -16.56 4.37 8.96
N ILE A 128 -15.86 5.35 8.39
CA ILE A 128 -15.05 5.11 7.20
C ILE A 128 -13.79 5.97 7.18
N ILE A 129 -12.70 5.35 6.74
CA ILE A 129 -11.44 6.03 6.41
C ILE A 129 -11.38 6.14 4.89
N ARG A 130 -11.11 7.35 4.39
CA ARG A 130 -10.78 7.58 2.98
C ARG A 130 -9.33 8.02 2.85
N TYR A 131 -8.60 7.33 2.00
CA TYR A 131 -7.23 7.61 1.65
C TYR A 131 -7.18 8.18 0.23
N GLU A 132 -6.45 9.27 0.03
CA GLU A 132 -6.18 9.83 -1.29
C GLU A 132 -4.68 9.97 -1.49
N VAL A 133 -4.17 9.53 -2.63
CA VAL A 133 -2.77 9.72 -3.00
C VAL A 133 -2.67 10.36 -4.36
N ASP A 134 -2.07 11.55 -4.39
CA ASP A 134 -1.68 12.22 -5.63
C ASP A 134 -0.27 11.78 -6.00
N ILE A 135 -0.13 11.03 -7.10
CA ILE A 135 1.15 10.54 -7.60
C ILE A 135 1.85 11.68 -8.35
N ARG A 136 2.95 12.16 -7.77
CA ARG A 136 3.77 13.25 -8.32
C ARG A 136 4.75 12.76 -9.37
N ARG A 137 5.29 11.54 -9.18
CA ARG A 137 6.25 10.93 -10.09
C ARG A 137 6.20 9.42 -10.01
N TYR A 138 5.97 8.77 -11.14
CA TYR A 138 6.22 7.36 -11.41
C TYR A 138 7.41 7.22 -12.36
N THR A 139 8.28 6.23 -12.13
CA THR A 139 9.48 6.01 -12.94
C THR A 139 9.82 4.53 -12.99
N VAL A 140 10.22 4.05 -14.17
CA VAL A 140 10.71 2.68 -14.39
C VAL A 140 12.13 2.74 -14.93
N MET A 141 13.04 2.04 -14.26
CA MET A 141 14.43 1.88 -14.64
C MET A 141 14.66 0.43 -15.07
N LYS A 142 14.26 0.10 -16.30
CA LYS A 142 14.29 -1.30 -16.82
C LYS A 142 15.66 -1.95 -16.69
N ALA A 143 16.73 -1.21 -16.99
CA ALA A 143 18.10 -1.72 -16.92
C ALA A 143 18.56 -2.11 -15.50
N ARG A 144 17.85 -1.63 -14.46
CA ARG A 144 18.14 -1.94 -13.05
C ARG A 144 17.06 -2.77 -12.38
N GLY A 145 16.00 -3.15 -13.10
CA GLY A 145 14.88 -3.88 -12.51
C GLY A 145 14.10 -3.11 -11.44
N VAL A 146 14.10 -1.76 -11.49
CA VAL A 146 13.47 -0.91 -10.46
C VAL A 146 12.27 -0.17 -11.02
N ALA A 147 11.16 -0.16 -10.27
CA ALA A 147 10.05 0.78 -10.44
C ALA A 147 9.92 1.63 -9.19
N MET A 148 9.55 2.90 -9.30
CA MET A 148 9.39 3.77 -8.14
C MET A 148 8.27 4.77 -8.35
N ALA A 149 7.54 5.06 -7.28
CA ALA A 149 6.55 6.12 -7.25
C ALA A 149 6.72 7.00 -6.01
N ILE A 150 6.41 8.28 -6.19
CA ILE A 150 6.42 9.31 -5.16
C ILE A 150 5.08 10.03 -5.22
N GLY A 151 4.42 10.19 -4.07
CA GLY A 151 3.16 10.90 -3.99
C GLY A 151 2.94 11.56 -2.64
N THR A 152 1.90 12.39 -2.56
CA THR A 152 1.42 12.97 -1.32
C THR A 152 0.12 12.28 -0.94
N GLY A 153 0.07 11.73 0.27
CA GLY A 153 -1.10 11.07 0.82
C GLY A 153 -1.89 11.99 1.74
N LYS A 154 -3.22 11.93 1.66
CA LYS A 154 -4.15 12.55 2.61
C LYS A 154 -5.07 11.49 3.17
N VAL A 155 -5.34 11.57 4.46
CA VAL A 155 -6.23 10.63 5.14
C VAL A 155 -7.37 11.39 5.76
N PHE A 156 -8.58 10.88 5.53
CA PHE A 156 -9.82 11.43 6.03
C PHE A 156 -10.54 10.37 6.85
N VAL A 157 -11.21 10.79 7.92
CA VAL A 157 -12.15 9.96 8.67
C VAL A 157 -13.52 10.64 8.63
N ASP A 158 -14.56 9.93 8.19
CA ASP A 158 -15.91 10.49 8.04
C ASP A 158 -15.93 11.86 7.31
N ASN A 159 -15.08 11.99 6.28
CA ASN A 159 -14.80 13.19 5.47
C ASN A 159 -14.00 14.34 6.13
N GLU A 160 -13.58 14.20 7.38
CA GLU A 160 -12.67 15.14 8.02
C GLU A 160 -11.21 14.79 7.71
N HIS A 161 -10.45 15.74 7.18
CA HIS A 161 -9.02 15.56 6.89
C HIS A 161 -8.24 15.51 8.21
N ILE A 162 -7.42 14.49 8.42
CA ILE A 162 -6.74 14.28 9.70
C ILE A 162 -5.23 14.06 9.58
N TYR A 163 -4.75 13.49 8.46
CA TYR A 163 -3.32 13.25 8.22
C TYR A 163 -2.88 13.78 6.86
N THR A 164 -1.63 14.23 6.77
CA THR A 164 -0.94 14.42 5.49
C THR A 164 0.42 13.73 5.52
N VAL A 165 0.73 12.96 4.48
CA VAL A 165 2.00 12.26 4.29
C VAL A 165 2.69 12.84 3.05
N HIS A 166 3.70 13.66 3.25
CA HIS A 166 4.38 14.38 2.17
C HIS A 166 5.50 13.55 1.55
N ASP A 167 5.53 13.50 0.21
CA ASP A 167 6.58 12.82 -0.54
C ASP A 167 6.82 11.37 -0.10
N ALA A 168 5.75 10.61 0.16
CA ALA A 168 5.82 9.18 0.40
C ALA A 168 6.40 8.46 -0.83
N LYS A 169 7.33 7.53 -0.60
CA LYS A 169 8.08 6.84 -1.65
C LYS A 169 7.97 5.32 -1.49
N VAL A 170 7.73 4.63 -2.60
CA VAL A 170 7.80 3.17 -2.67
C VAL A 170 8.59 2.78 -3.91
N GLY A 171 9.50 1.82 -3.74
CA GLY A 171 10.22 1.19 -4.83
C GLY A 171 9.84 -0.28 -4.96
N GLY A 172 9.81 -0.79 -6.18
CA GLY A 172 9.77 -2.22 -6.50
C GLY A 172 11.18 -2.69 -6.88
N PHE A 173 11.63 -3.78 -6.27
CA PHE A 173 12.97 -4.35 -6.45
C PHE A 173 12.89 -5.84 -6.77
N GLN A 174 13.68 -6.29 -7.75
CA GLN A 174 13.82 -7.71 -8.08
C GLN A 174 14.66 -8.43 -7.04
N ASP A 175 14.46 -9.74 -6.92
CA ASP A 175 15.32 -10.64 -6.15
C ASP A 175 15.41 -10.31 -4.65
N ILE A 176 14.44 -9.61 -4.06
CA ILE A 176 14.44 -9.34 -2.60
C ILE A 176 13.34 -10.08 -1.85
N ALA A 177 12.54 -10.89 -2.55
CA ALA A 177 11.40 -11.60 -1.97
C ALA A 177 11.84 -12.90 -1.28
N TYR A 178 11.32 -13.15 -0.08
CA TYR A 178 11.50 -14.42 0.64
C TYR A 178 10.34 -15.38 0.33
N ARG A 179 10.35 -15.95 -0.88
CA ARG A 179 9.24 -16.74 -1.43
C ARG A 179 9.10 -18.14 -0.83
N ASP A 180 10.17 -18.67 -0.24
CA ASP A 180 10.22 -20.02 0.33
C ASP A 180 9.96 -20.07 1.84
N TYR A 181 9.53 -18.95 2.46
CA TYR A 181 9.05 -18.93 3.84
C TYR A 181 8.05 -20.06 4.11
N PRO A 182 8.15 -20.79 5.24
CA PRO A 182 9.03 -20.54 6.38
C PRO A 182 10.42 -21.23 6.29
N ARG A 183 10.80 -21.77 5.13
CA ARG A 183 12.08 -22.49 4.98
C ARG A 183 13.26 -21.53 4.98
N ARG A 184 14.21 -21.73 5.88
CA ARG A 184 15.42 -20.90 5.95
C ARG A 184 16.22 -20.98 4.64
N SER A 185 16.50 -19.82 4.05
CA SER A 185 17.33 -19.61 2.86
C SER A 185 18.15 -18.32 3.00
N GLU A 186 18.93 -17.96 1.97
CA GLU A 186 19.68 -16.68 1.95
C GLU A 186 18.74 -15.47 2.09
N ARG A 187 17.52 -15.56 1.56
CA ARG A 187 16.49 -14.51 1.65
C ARG A 187 15.75 -14.49 3.00
N ALA A 188 15.96 -15.48 3.85
CA ALA A 188 15.36 -15.55 5.19
C ALA A 188 16.00 -14.59 6.21
N ILE A 189 17.13 -13.96 5.86
CA ILE A 189 17.87 -13.05 6.73
C ILE A 189 17.84 -11.65 6.11
N GLY A 190 17.30 -10.68 6.85
CA GLY A 190 17.28 -9.27 6.45
C GLY A 190 18.60 -8.53 6.72
N GLY A 191 18.62 -7.23 6.45
CA GLY A 191 19.77 -6.35 6.66
C GLY A 191 19.80 -5.20 5.65
N ILE A 192 20.92 -4.49 5.58
CA ILE A 192 21.18 -3.50 4.52
C ILE A 192 21.30 -4.25 3.19
N MET A 193 20.54 -3.84 2.17
CA MET A 193 20.46 -4.55 0.88
C MET A 193 21.77 -4.47 0.07
N GLU A 194 22.51 -3.38 0.19
CA GLU A 194 23.86 -3.23 -0.34
C GLU A 194 24.80 -3.00 0.84
N LYS A 195 25.57 -4.02 1.22
CA LYS A 195 26.69 -3.84 2.14
C LYS A 195 27.89 -3.36 1.33
N GLU A 196 28.50 -2.27 1.77
CA GLU A 196 29.82 -1.82 1.26
C GLU A 196 30.88 -2.93 1.41
#